data_AF-A0A7V5NY35-F1
#
_entry.id   AF-A0A7V5NY35-F1
#
_cell.length_a   1.000
_cell.length_b   1.000
_cell.length_c   1.000
_cell.angle_alpha   90.00
_cell.angle_beta   90.00
_cell.angle_gamma   90.00
#
_symmetry.space_group_name_H-M   'P 1'
#
loop_
_entity.id
_entity.type
_entity.pdbx_description
1 polymer ?
#
loop_
_entity_poly.entity_id
_entity_poly.type
_entity_poly.pdbx_seq_one_letter_code
_entity_poly.pdbx_strand_id
1 'polypeptide(L)'
;MKEDPKRLWRLPPGAELEPSGVAKDVILTLLTCGIWDLVWQYRQMRTVNILLGYEEFHFGKWLIFTLLTCGLYNLYHEYLMGRAIVRIQHKYGLPPSESLPAISLVLTLVSLGIITDAIQQKELNMIINELKKRT
;
A
#
# COMPACT_ATOMS: atom_id res chain seq x y z
N MET A 1 14.23 2.81 27.04
CA MET A 1 13.49 1.58 26.72
C MET A 1 14.11 0.99 25.46
N LYS A 2 15.05 0.02 25.59
CA LYS A 2 15.65 -0.64 24.41
C LYS A 2 14.59 -1.54 23.81
N GLU A 3 14.10 -1.22 22.62
CA GLU A 3 13.19 -2.10 21.89
C GLU A 3 13.88 -3.44 21.64
N ASP A 4 13.21 -4.53 22.01
CA ASP A 4 13.66 -5.89 21.71
C ASP A 4 13.77 -6.03 20.19
N PRO A 5 14.96 -6.33 19.62
CA PRO A 5 15.12 -6.45 18.17
C PRO A 5 14.21 -7.52 17.57
N LYS A 6 13.73 -8.50 18.35
CA LYS A 6 12.75 -9.51 17.87
C LYS A 6 11.31 -8.99 17.78
N ARG A 7 10.99 -7.81 18.31
CA ARG A 7 9.67 -7.16 18.12
C ARG A 7 9.53 -6.49 16.76
N LEU A 8 10.64 -6.03 16.15
CA LEU A 8 10.62 -5.39 14.84
C LEU A 8 10.11 -6.30 13.72
N TRP A 9 10.26 -7.63 13.85
CA TRP A 9 9.91 -8.58 12.78
C TRP A 9 8.54 -9.25 12.94
N ARG A 10 7.81 -8.97 14.03
CA ARG A 10 6.52 -9.61 14.29
C ARG A 10 5.41 -8.79 13.65
N LEU A 11 4.51 -9.48 12.96
CA LEU A 11 3.22 -8.91 12.58
C LEU A 11 2.55 -8.36 13.84
N PRO A 12 1.92 -7.18 13.78
CA PRO A 12 1.19 -6.66 14.93
C PRO A 12 0.14 -7.70 15.37
N PRO A 13 0.04 -7.99 16.69
CA PRO A 13 -0.83 -9.03 17.19
C PRO A 13 -2.29 -8.75 16.83
N GLY A 14 -2.98 -9.72 16.22
CA GLY A 14 -4.37 -9.58 15.73
C GLY A 14 -4.50 -9.04 14.30
N ALA A 15 -3.41 -8.75 13.61
CA ALA A 15 -3.43 -8.37 12.20
C ALA A 15 -3.45 -9.60 11.28
N GLU A 16 -4.64 -10.01 10.86
CA GLU A 16 -4.79 -11.01 9.81
C GLU A 16 -4.55 -10.34 8.44
N LEU A 17 -3.29 -10.32 8.03
CA LEU A 17 -2.84 -9.84 6.71
C LEU A 17 -2.72 -11.01 5.76
N GLU A 18 -3.66 -11.13 4.84
CA GLU A 18 -3.57 -12.07 3.73
C GLU A 18 -3.08 -11.36 2.46
N PRO A 19 -2.15 -11.97 1.69
CA PRO A 19 -1.77 -11.46 0.38
C PRO A 19 -3.01 -11.31 -0.51
N SER A 20 -3.18 -10.13 -1.10
CA SER A 20 -4.31 -9.88 -2.01
C SER A 20 -3.94 -10.22 -3.44
N GLY A 21 -4.88 -10.78 -4.20
CA GLY A 21 -4.65 -11.19 -5.58
C GLY A 21 -4.63 -10.01 -6.55
N VAL A 22 -3.43 -9.53 -6.92
CA VAL A 22 -3.25 -8.39 -7.84
C VAL A 22 -4.04 -8.56 -9.14
N ALA A 23 -3.99 -9.74 -9.77
CA ALA A 23 -4.70 -10.00 -11.02
C ALA A 23 -6.22 -9.90 -10.86
N LYS A 24 -6.76 -10.40 -9.73
CA LYS A 24 -8.19 -10.31 -9.42
C LYS A 24 -8.60 -8.85 -9.26
N ASP A 25 -7.81 -8.07 -8.52
CA ASP A 25 -8.12 -6.66 -8.27
C ASP A 25 -8.09 -5.83 -9.56
N VAL A 26 -7.07 -6.02 -10.42
CA VAL A 26 -7.01 -5.36 -11.73
C VAL A 26 -8.21 -5.72 -12.62
N ILE A 27 -8.55 -7.01 -12.73
CA ILE A 27 -9.68 -7.46 -13.56
C ILE A 27 -11.00 -6.85 -13.05
N LEU A 28 -11.23 -6.88 -11.74
CA LEU A 28 -12.46 -6.32 -11.16
C LEU A 28 -12.52 -4.80 -11.30
N THR A 29 -11.40 -4.10 -11.17
CA THR A 29 -11.32 -2.65 -11.45
C THR A 29 -11.73 -2.33 -12.88
N LEU A 30 -11.26 -3.09 -13.87
CA LEU A 30 -11.65 -2.90 -15.26
C LEU A 30 -13.13 -3.23 -15.51
N LEU A 31 -13.63 -4.35 -14.96
CA LEU A 31 -15.02 -4.78 -15.14
C LEU A 31 -16.03 -3.84 -14.46
N THR A 32 -15.64 -3.19 -13.37
CA THR A 32 -16.50 -2.27 -12.61
C THR A 32 -16.26 -0.80 -12.96
N CYS A 33 -15.53 -0.53 -14.05
CA CYS A 33 -15.19 0.82 -14.50
C CYS A 33 -14.55 1.68 -13.40
N GLY A 34 -13.66 1.11 -12.60
CA GLY A 34 -12.95 1.82 -11.53
C GLY A 34 -13.62 1.78 -10.16
N ILE A 35 -14.86 1.29 -10.02
CA ILE A 35 -15.54 1.27 -8.71
C ILE A 35 -14.84 0.32 -7.73
N TRP A 36 -14.38 -0.84 -8.20
CA TRP A 36 -13.64 -1.80 -7.38
C TRP A 36 -12.32 -1.23 -6.82
N ASP A 37 -11.74 -0.24 -7.53
CA ASP A 37 -10.50 0.42 -7.14
C ASP A 37 -10.60 1.04 -5.74
N LEU A 38 -11.78 1.59 -5.39
CA LEU A 38 -12.04 2.14 -4.05
C LEU A 38 -11.88 1.08 -2.95
N VAL A 39 -12.38 -0.13 -3.18
CA VAL A 39 -12.26 -1.25 -2.24
C VAL A 39 -10.82 -1.74 -2.17
N TRP A 40 -10.09 -1.67 -3.29
CA TRP A 40 -8.67 -2.00 -3.33
C TRP A 40 -7.83 -0.99 -2.54
N GLN A 41 -8.01 0.30 -2.80
CA GLN A 41 -7.37 1.41 -2.10
C GLN A 41 -7.60 1.36 -0.59
N TYR A 42 -8.85 1.12 -0.15
CA TYR A 42 -9.16 0.91 1.26
C TYR A 42 -8.32 -0.22 1.89
N ARG A 43 -8.22 -1.36 1.21
CA ARG A 43 -7.44 -2.51 1.69
C ARG A 43 -5.94 -2.22 1.72
N GLN A 44 -5.40 -1.51 0.73
CA GLN A 44 -3.98 -1.11 0.71
C GLN A 44 -3.64 -0.18 1.87
N MET A 45 -4.42 0.90 2.05
CA MET A 45 -4.24 1.85 3.17
C MET A 45 -4.30 1.14 4.52
N ARG A 46 -5.28 0.25 4.72
CA ARG A 46 -5.39 -0.54 5.96
C ARG A 46 -4.15 -1.41 6.18
N THR A 47 -3.69 -2.10 5.14
CA THR A 47 -2.50 -2.96 5.20
C THR A 47 -1.26 -2.17 5.58
N VAL A 48 -1.05 -1.01 4.95
CA VAL A 48 0.09 -0.13 5.23
C VAL A 48 0.04 0.42 6.65
N ASN A 49 -1.10 0.93 7.11
CA ASN A 49 -1.26 1.41 8.50
C ASN A 49 -0.96 0.32 9.52
N ILE A 50 -1.43 -0.91 9.27
CA ILE A 50 -1.14 -2.06 10.12
C ILE A 50 0.38 -2.31 10.16
N LEU A 51 1.04 -2.39 9.01
CA LEU A 51 2.50 -2.63 8.93
C LEU A 51 3.32 -1.48 9.55
N LEU A 52 2.83 -0.24 9.47
CA LEU A 52 3.45 0.91 10.14
C LEU A 52 3.25 0.85 11.66
N GLY A 53 2.11 0.35 12.13
CA GLY A 53 1.72 0.32 13.53
C GLY A 53 1.03 1.60 14.02
N TYR A 54 0.67 2.49 13.11
CA TYR A 54 -0.09 3.72 13.36
C TYR A 54 -0.92 4.08 12.13
N GLU A 55 -1.93 4.93 12.31
CA GLU A 55 -2.79 5.39 11.22
C GLU A 55 -2.12 6.54 10.46
N GLU A 56 -1.56 6.26 9.28
CA GLU A 56 -1.02 7.27 8.38
C GLU A 56 -2.01 7.64 7.27
N PHE A 57 -2.73 6.64 6.74
CA PHE A 57 -3.67 6.80 5.63
C PHE A 57 -5.11 6.61 6.08
N HIS A 58 -6.01 7.51 5.68
CA HIS A 58 -7.43 7.42 6.02
C HIS A 58 -8.29 7.48 4.76
N PHE A 59 -8.98 6.37 4.45
CA PHE A 59 -9.77 6.20 3.23
C PHE A 59 -10.79 7.31 3.00
N GLY A 60 -11.57 7.68 4.02
CA GLY A 60 -12.57 8.75 3.88
C GLY A 60 -11.96 10.12 3.54
N LYS A 61 -10.79 10.45 4.09
CA LYS A 61 -10.10 11.71 3.77
C LYS A 61 -9.59 11.65 2.34
N TRP A 62 -8.94 10.56 1.96
CA TRP A 62 -8.46 10.35 0.60
C TRP A 62 -9.59 10.47 -0.42
N LEU A 63 -10.72 9.78 -0.22
CA LEU A 63 -11.84 9.82 -1.16
C LEU A 63 -12.39 11.24 -1.34
N ILE A 64 -12.61 11.96 -0.23
CA ILE A 64 -13.11 13.34 -0.27
C ILE A 64 -12.11 14.24 -1.00
N PHE A 65 -10.82 14.22 -0.64
CA PHE A 65 -9.82 15.07 -1.27
C PHE A 65 -9.59 14.71 -2.74
N THR A 66 -9.59 13.43 -3.10
CA THR A 66 -9.49 12.97 -4.50
C THR A 66 -10.66 13.48 -5.32
N LEU A 67 -11.89 13.43 -4.80
CA LEU A 67 -13.05 14.00 -5.50
C LEU A 67 -12.98 15.53 -5.61
N LEU A 68 -12.63 16.23 -4.52
CA LEU A 68 -12.53 17.70 -4.50
C LEU A 68 -11.44 18.24 -5.43
N THR A 69 -10.38 17.48 -5.65
CA THR A 69 -9.23 17.88 -6.47
C THR A 69 -9.23 17.23 -7.85
N CYS A 70 -10.35 16.61 -8.26
CA CYS A 70 -10.50 15.93 -9.55
C CYS A 70 -9.37 14.92 -9.84
N GLY A 71 -8.96 14.14 -8.83
CA GLY A 71 -7.92 13.12 -8.97
C GLY A 71 -6.49 13.58 -8.64
N LEU A 72 -6.22 14.89 -8.51
CA LEU A 72 -4.86 15.37 -8.20
C LEU A 72 -4.36 14.91 -6.83
N TYR A 73 -5.25 14.85 -5.83
CA TYR A 73 -4.88 14.31 -4.52
C TYR A 73 -4.52 12.82 -4.61
N ASN A 74 -5.12 12.05 -5.52
CA ASN A 74 -4.77 10.65 -5.72
C ASN A 74 -3.31 10.51 -6.15
N LEU A 75 -2.83 11.37 -7.05
CA LEU A 75 -1.43 11.39 -7.48
C LEU A 75 -0.46 11.60 -6.31
N TYR A 76 -0.78 12.56 -5.44
CA TYR A 76 0.01 12.82 -4.25
C TYR A 76 -0.05 11.65 -3.26
N HIS A 77 -1.23 11.05 -3.09
CA HIS A 77 -1.44 9.88 -2.25
C HIS A 77 -0.59 8.69 -2.69
N GLU A 78 -0.55 8.40 -3.99
CA GLU A 78 0.24 7.29 -4.55
C GLU A 78 1.74 7.46 -4.31
N TYR A 79 2.24 8.69 -4.39
CA TYR A 79 3.62 8.98 -4.00
C TYR A 79 3.88 8.71 -2.51
N LEU A 80 2.96 9.13 -1.62
CA LEU A 80 3.08 8.89 -0.18
C LEU A 80 2.98 7.40 0.16
N MET A 81 2.12 6.65 -0.53
CA MET A 81 1.96 5.21 -0.36
C MET A 81 3.27 4.49 -0.69
N GLY A 82 3.89 4.81 -1.82
CA GLY A 82 5.22 4.31 -2.17
C GLY A 82 6.27 4.61 -1.10
N ARG A 83 6.28 5.83 -0.53
CA ARG A 83 7.19 6.20 0.57
C ARG A 83 6.93 5.40 1.84
N ALA A 84 5.68 5.13 2.16
CA ALA A 84 5.30 4.31 3.31
C ALA A 84 5.76 2.86 3.13
N ILE A 85 5.59 2.28 1.94
CA ILE A 85 6.08 0.93 1.61
C ILE A 85 7.61 0.85 1.77
N VAL A 86 8.36 1.82 1.27
CA VAL A 86 9.82 1.87 1.45
C VAL A 86 10.19 1.96 2.94
N ARG A 87 9.51 2.80 3.73
CA ARG A 87 9.71 2.87 5.19
C ARG A 87 9.39 1.54 5.88
N ILE A 88 8.36 0.83 5.45
CA ILE A 88 8.02 -0.50 5.96
C ILE A 88 9.15 -1.48 5.62
N GLN A 89 9.66 -1.48 4.39
CA GLN A 89 10.79 -2.34 4.00
C GLN A 89 12.02 -2.10 4.88
N HIS A 90 12.38 -0.84 5.11
CA HIS A 90 13.44 -0.47 6.06
C HIS A 90 13.16 -0.94 7.48
N LYS A 91 11.95 -0.71 8.00
CA LYS A 91 11.51 -1.14 9.34
C LYS A 91 11.66 -2.65 9.54
N TYR A 92 11.34 -3.44 8.52
CA TYR A 92 11.37 -4.91 8.56
C TYR A 92 12.66 -5.52 7.98
N GLY A 93 13.67 -4.70 7.67
CA GLY A 93 14.98 -5.16 7.20
C GLY A 93 14.88 -5.94 5.88
N LEU A 94 13.96 -5.52 5.02
CA LEU A 94 13.75 -6.04 3.67
C LEU A 94 14.45 -5.11 2.66
N PRO A 95 14.91 -5.63 1.51
CA PRO A 95 15.53 -4.79 0.48
C PRO A 95 14.53 -3.72 0.00
N PRO A 96 14.85 -2.41 0.16
CA PRO A 96 13.91 -1.34 -0.15
C PRO A 96 13.83 -1.07 -1.66
N SER A 97 12.62 -0.86 -2.14
CA SER A 97 12.32 -0.43 -3.50
C SER A 97 12.37 1.11 -3.58
N GLU A 98 13.56 1.69 -3.44
CA GLU A 98 13.76 3.16 -3.28
C GLU A 98 13.15 4.02 -4.40
N SER A 99 13.05 3.49 -5.62
CA SER A 99 12.45 4.19 -6.76
C SER A 99 10.92 4.11 -6.78
N LEU A 100 10.29 3.28 -5.94
CA LEU A 100 8.85 3.06 -5.90
C LEU A 100 8.04 4.35 -5.79
N PRO A 101 8.35 5.32 -4.90
CA PRO A 101 7.55 6.54 -4.81
C PRO A 101 7.55 7.36 -6.10
N ALA A 102 8.71 7.50 -6.74
CA ALA A 102 8.84 8.25 -7.99
C ALA A 102 8.15 7.53 -9.15
N ILE A 103 8.28 6.20 -9.21
CA ILE A 103 7.55 5.36 -10.18
C ILE A 103 6.05 5.49 -9.97
N SER A 104 5.56 5.42 -8.74
CA SER A 104 4.14 5.57 -8.41
C SER A 104 3.58 6.92 -8.85
N LEU A 105 4.33 8.01 -8.66
CA LEU A 105 3.92 9.33 -9.16
C LEU A 105 3.77 9.34 -10.69
N VAL A 106 4.83 8.95 -11.42
CA VAL A 106 4.84 9.02 -12.89
C VAL A 106 3.81 8.08 -13.50
N LEU A 107 3.69 6.87 -12.95
CA LEU A 107 2.84 5.85 -13.51
C LEU A 107 1.35 6.10 -13.23
N THR A 108 1.01 6.75 -12.12
CA THR A 108 -0.38 7.15 -11.81
C THR A 108 -0.91 8.14 -12.84
N LEU A 109 -0.08 9.08 -13.29
CA LEU A 109 -0.45 10.02 -14.36
C LEU A 109 -0.76 9.32 -15.68
N VAL A 110 -0.01 8.27 -16.03
CA VAL A 110 -0.12 7.59 -17.33
C VAL A 110 -1.17 6.47 -17.32
N SER A 111 -1.39 5.82 -16.18
CA SER A 111 -2.19 4.60 -16.07
C SER A 111 -3.48 4.75 -15.27
N LEU A 112 -3.84 5.98 -14.87
CA LEU A 112 -4.98 6.27 -13.99
C LEU A 112 -4.89 5.54 -12.63
N GLY A 113 -3.68 5.20 -12.18
CA GLY A 113 -3.43 4.54 -10.88
C GLY A 113 -3.40 3.01 -10.92
N ILE A 114 -4.09 2.35 -11.85
CA ILE A 114 -4.27 0.88 -11.82
C ILE A 114 -2.92 0.11 -11.82
N ILE A 115 -1.96 0.53 -12.64
CA ILE A 115 -0.65 -0.14 -12.69
C ILE A 115 0.17 0.20 -11.44
N THR A 116 0.05 1.43 -10.95
CA THR A 116 0.68 1.84 -9.69
C THR A 116 0.20 0.98 -8.53
N ASP A 117 -1.11 0.82 -8.37
CA ASP A 117 -1.74 0.01 -7.33
C ASP A 117 -1.30 -1.45 -7.42
N ALA A 118 -1.19 -1.98 -8.63
CA ALA A 118 -0.70 -3.35 -8.86
C ALA A 118 0.74 -3.54 -8.40
N ILE A 119 1.63 -2.58 -8.68
CA ILE A 119 3.04 -2.63 -8.25
C ILE A 119 3.13 -2.51 -6.73
N GLN A 120 2.42 -1.55 -6.13
CA GLN A 120 2.41 -1.37 -4.68
C GLN A 120 1.83 -2.60 -3.95
N GLN A 121 0.74 -3.17 -4.47
CA GLN A 121 0.16 -4.40 -3.91
C GLN A 121 1.15 -5.57 -4.01
N LYS A 122 1.92 -5.67 -5.09
CA LYS A 122 2.97 -6.69 -5.23
C LYS A 122 4.06 -6.52 -4.16
N GLU A 123 4.52 -5.30 -3.93
CA GLU A 123 5.52 -5.02 -2.88
C GLU A 123 4.97 -5.34 -1.48
N LEU A 124 3.72 -4.96 -1.19
CA LEU A 124 3.04 -5.31 0.06
C LEU A 124 2.91 -6.82 0.25
N ASN A 125 2.53 -7.55 -0.80
CA ASN A 125 2.44 -9.00 -0.74
C ASN A 125 3.80 -9.65 -0.48
N MET A 126 4.88 -9.13 -1.08
CA MET A 126 6.24 -9.60 -0.80
C MET A 126 6.59 -9.40 0.67
N ILE A 127 6.32 -8.21 1.23
CA ILE A 127 6.54 -7.91 2.65
C ILE A 127 5.76 -8.88 3.53
N ILE A 128 4.45 -9.04 3.29
CA ILE A 128 3.58 -9.94 4.08
C ILE A 128 4.11 -11.38 4.03
N ASN A 129 4.47 -11.87 2.84
CA ASN A 129 5.00 -13.23 2.67
C ASN A 129 6.31 -13.44 3.44
N GLU A 130 7.22 -12.47 3.42
CA GLU A 130 8.47 -12.57 4.17
C GLU A 130 8.25 -12.51 5.69
N LEU A 131 7.31 -11.69 6.17
CA LEU A 131 6.97 -11.67 7.59
C LEU A 131 6.28 -12.96 8.05
N LYS A 132 5.43 -13.55 7.21
CA LYS A 132 4.80 -14.85 7.48
C LYS A 132 5.83 -15.99 7.56
N LYS A 133 6.87 -15.99 6.72
CA LYS A 133 7.96 -16.98 6.80
C LYS A 133 8.79 -16.90 8.08
N ARG A 134 8.82 -15.73 8.73
CA ARG A 134 9.62 -15.46 9.95
C ARG A 134 8.85 -15.69 11.25
N THR A 135 7.54 -15.91 11.18
CA THR A 135 6.65 -16.14 12.33
C THR A 135 6.39 -17.63 12.51
#